data_AF-Q79BK6-F1
#
_entry.id   AF-Q79BK6-F1
#
_cell.length_a   1.000
_cell.length_b   1.000
_cell.length_c   1.000
_cell.angle_alpha   90.00
_cell.angle_beta   90.00
_cell.angle_gamma   90.00
#
_symmetry.space_group_name_H-M   'P 1'
#
loop_
_entity.id
_entity.type
_entity.pdbx_description
1 polymer ?
#
loop_
_entity_poly.entity_id
_entity_poly.type
_entity_poly.pdbx_seq_one_letter_code
_entity_poly.pdbx_strand_id
1 'polypeptide(L)'
;VMIRKKVIDKYKINYDLGYKDAEDYKFWVDFSKYTLFSNVPEILLRYRYHQESISRVADNKENKERFEIISKIQNEVLTSIGIVLTNEGAKNHFILSLNERIINNVTDCDMIRAHLLKISSSQIESSQFDSSAIERLMLKKYFIYLILSIRRDKDLSYLKIFDLMFLKGAFLFLKDKMEQF
;
A
#
# COMPACT_ATOMS: atom_id res chain seq x y z
N VAL A 1 -8.32 9.36 15.19
CA VAL A 1 -7.46 10.27 14.39
C VAL A 1 -7.76 11.69 14.81
N MET A 2 -6.78 12.58 14.84
CA MET A 2 -6.98 14.01 15.10
C MET A 2 -6.53 14.81 13.87
N ILE A 3 -7.35 15.77 13.44
CA ILE A 3 -7.09 16.59 12.25
C ILE A 3 -7.42 18.06 12.50
N ARG A 4 -6.73 18.96 11.79
CA ARG A 4 -6.96 20.41 11.91
C ARG A 4 -8.19 20.82 11.08
N LYS A 5 -9.29 21.16 11.74
CA LYS A 5 -10.54 21.63 11.08
C LYS A 5 -10.30 22.71 10.03
N LYS A 6 -9.40 23.66 10.31
CA LYS A 6 -9.07 24.76 9.38
C LYS A 6 -8.65 24.29 7.98
N VAL A 7 -8.02 23.12 7.86
CA VAL A 7 -7.59 22.55 6.57
C VAL A 7 -8.80 22.02 5.81
N ILE A 8 -9.69 21.31 6.51
CA ILE A 8 -10.95 20.78 5.95
C ILE A 8 -11.81 21.93 5.42
N ASP A 9 -12.04 22.95 6.25
CA ASP A 9 -12.87 24.10 5.89
C ASP A 9 -12.29 24.88 4.70
N LYS A 10 -10.97 25.10 4.69
CA LYS A 10 -10.28 25.86 3.64
C LYS A 10 -10.34 25.16 2.27
N TYR A 11 -10.16 23.85 2.23
CA TYR A 11 -10.08 23.07 1.00
C TYR A 11 -11.37 22.28 0.68
N LYS A 12 -12.43 22.46 1.50
CA LYS A 12 -13.75 21.84 1.34
C LYS A 12 -13.70 20.31 1.18
N ILE A 13 -12.86 19.66 1.96
CA ILE A 13 -12.64 18.21 1.88
C ILE A 13 -13.78 17.51 2.62
N ASN A 14 -14.47 16.60 1.94
CA ASN A 14 -15.60 15.87 2.48
C ASN A 14 -15.48 14.38 2.13
N TYR A 15 -16.19 13.52 2.86
CA TYR A 15 -16.35 12.13 2.45
C TYR A 15 -17.10 12.07 1.13
N ASP A 16 -16.55 11.31 0.18
CA ASP A 16 -17.15 11.10 -1.13
C ASP A 16 -17.88 9.75 -1.15
N LEU A 17 -19.21 9.80 -1.22
CA LEU A 17 -20.09 8.63 -1.25
C LEU A 17 -19.89 7.74 -2.49
N GLY A 18 -19.20 8.23 -3.53
CA GLY A 18 -18.78 7.44 -4.67
C GLY A 18 -17.65 6.43 -4.36
N TYR A 19 -17.09 6.46 -3.15
CA TYR A 19 -16.05 5.53 -2.67
C TYR A 19 -16.53 4.69 -1.49
N LYS A 20 -17.74 4.12 -1.62
CA LYS A 20 -18.35 3.25 -0.60
C LYS A 20 -17.34 2.20 -0.06
N ASP A 21 -17.31 2.05 1.26
CA ASP A 21 -16.41 1.14 2.02
C ASP A 21 -14.90 1.47 1.89
N ALA A 22 -14.58 2.66 1.36
CA ALA A 22 -13.24 3.22 1.21
C ALA A 22 -13.25 4.77 1.33
N GLU A 23 -14.30 5.34 1.94
CA GLU A 23 -14.50 6.79 2.04
C GLU A 23 -13.40 7.43 2.87
N ASP A 24 -12.96 6.74 3.93
CA ASP A 24 -11.83 7.15 4.76
C ASP A 24 -10.52 7.17 3.97
N TYR A 25 -10.24 6.14 3.17
CA TYR A 25 -9.05 6.08 2.33
C TYR A 25 -9.01 7.21 1.31
N LYS A 26 -10.13 7.45 0.60
CA LYS A 26 -10.23 8.57 -0.34
C LYS A 26 -10.05 9.91 0.37
N PHE A 27 -10.71 10.10 1.51
CA PHE A 27 -10.56 11.30 2.32
C PHE A 27 -9.08 11.55 2.69
N TRP A 28 -8.35 10.52 3.11
CA TRP A 28 -6.94 10.65 3.47
C TRP A 28 -6.06 11.02 2.28
N VAL A 29 -6.31 10.44 1.10
CA VAL A 29 -5.59 10.80 -0.13
C VAL A 29 -5.82 12.27 -0.49
N ASP A 30 -7.06 12.75 -0.44
CA ASP A 30 -7.35 14.15 -0.72
C ASP A 30 -6.80 15.10 0.33
N PHE A 31 -6.85 14.70 1.61
CA PHE A 31 -6.30 15.48 2.71
C PHE A 31 -4.78 15.60 2.66
N SER A 32 -4.08 14.55 2.21
CA SER A 32 -2.61 14.53 2.08
C SER A 32 -2.05 15.56 1.09
N LYS A 33 -2.86 16.03 0.14
CA LYS A 33 -2.47 17.05 -0.84
C LYS A 33 -2.23 18.43 -0.21
N TYR A 34 -2.77 18.66 0.99
CA TYR A 34 -2.79 19.99 1.62
C TYR A 34 -2.09 20.04 2.98
N THR A 35 -1.63 18.91 3.51
CA THR A 35 -0.96 18.87 4.81
C THR A 35 -0.10 17.63 4.97
N LEU A 36 0.84 17.68 5.93
CA LEU A 36 1.71 16.57 6.29
C LEU A 36 1.12 15.75 7.42
N PHE A 37 1.34 14.44 7.39
CA PHE A 37 0.84 13.50 8.38
C PHE A 37 1.98 13.07 9.30
N SER A 38 1.65 12.73 10.53
CA SER A 38 2.59 12.12 11.47
C SER A 38 1.83 11.13 12.35
N ASN A 39 2.49 10.02 12.67
CA ASN A 39 1.97 9.03 13.60
C ASN A 39 2.51 9.33 15.00
N VAL A 40 1.64 9.27 16.00
CA VAL A 40 2.10 9.21 17.40
C VAL A 40 2.55 7.78 17.67
N PRO A 41 3.81 7.53 18.08
CA PRO A 41 4.36 6.18 18.24
C PRO A 41 3.88 5.50 19.53
N GLU A 42 2.59 5.63 19.85
CA GLU A 42 1.96 5.09 21.05
C GLU A 42 0.67 4.34 20.69
N ILE A 43 0.35 3.29 21.46
CA ILE A 43 -0.89 2.55 21.28
C ILE A 43 -2.03 3.33 21.94
N LEU A 44 -2.70 4.18 21.15
CA LEU A 44 -3.77 5.07 21.63
C LEU A 44 -5.19 4.54 21.40
N LEU A 45 -5.35 3.40 20.73
CA LEU A 45 -6.66 2.84 20.37
C LEU A 45 -6.66 1.32 20.45
N ARG A 46 -7.71 0.75 21.04
CA ARG A 46 -8.06 -0.67 20.92
C ARG A 46 -9.18 -0.83 19.90
N TYR A 47 -8.83 -1.25 18.68
CA TYR A 47 -9.80 -1.44 17.62
C TYR A 47 -10.57 -2.77 17.80
N ARG A 48 -11.89 -2.75 17.59
CA ARG A 48 -12.72 -3.96 17.66
C ARG A 48 -12.60 -4.73 16.34
N TYR A 49 -12.15 -5.97 16.43
CA TYR A 49 -11.92 -6.84 15.28
C TYR A 49 -12.99 -7.94 15.21
N HIS A 50 -13.98 -7.82 14.31
CA HIS A 50 -15.02 -8.83 14.07
C HIS A 50 -14.92 -9.41 12.65
N GLN A 51 -15.09 -10.74 12.48
CA GLN A 51 -14.96 -11.40 11.18
C GLN A 51 -15.98 -10.90 10.14
N GLU A 52 -17.18 -10.58 10.59
CA GLU A 52 -18.27 -10.05 9.75
C GLU A 52 -18.21 -8.52 9.55
N SER A 53 -17.11 -7.86 9.92
CA SER A 53 -16.96 -6.43 9.65
C SER A 53 -17.07 -6.17 8.15
N ILE A 54 -17.77 -5.10 7.75
CA ILE A 54 -18.02 -4.73 6.35
C ILE A 54 -16.74 -4.75 5.53
N SER A 55 -15.64 -4.19 6.04
CA SER A 55 -14.35 -4.17 5.36
C SER A 55 -13.80 -5.56 5.03
N ARG A 56 -14.02 -6.56 5.90
CA ARG A 56 -13.58 -7.95 5.67
C ARG A 56 -14.49 -8.72 4.74
N VAL A 57 -15.80 -8.55 4.89
CA VAL A 57 -16.76 -9.13 3.94
C VAL A 57 -16.47 -8.58 2.54
N ALA A 58 -16.15 -7.29 2.44
CA ALA A 58 -15.80 -6.65 1.18
C ALA A 58 -14.43 -7.12 0.62
N ASP A 59 -13.48 -7.55 1.46
CA ASP A 59 -12.17 -8.07 1.03
C ASP A 59 -12.18 -9.57 0.67
N ASN A 60 -13.31 -10.28 0.83
CA ASN A 60 -13.45 -11.66 0.39
C ASN A 60 -13.45 -11.77 -1.16
N LYS A 61 -12.99 -12.92 -1.64
CA LYS A 61 -12.19 -13.17 -2.87
C LYS A 61 -12.77 -12.74 -4.23
N GLU A 62 -13.94 -12.13 -4.30
CA GLU A 62 -14.64 -11.83 -5.56
C GLU A 62 -15.29 -10.44 -5.61
N ASN A 63 -14.96 -9.54 -4.68
CA ASN A 63 -15.55 -8.21 -4.68
C ASN A 63 -14.92 -7.31 -5.74
N LYS A 64 -15.40 -7.46 -6.98
CA LYS A 64 -15.05 -6.63 -8.14
C LYS A 64 -15.24 -5.14 -7.85
N GLU A 65 -16.28 -4.77 -7.10
CA GLU A 65 -16.56 -3.38 -6.72
C GLU A 65 -15.43 -2.81 -5.84
N ARG A 66 -14.93 -3.59 -4.86
CA ARG A 66 -13.81 -3.15 -4.01
C ARG A 66 -12.51 -3.01 -4.80
N PHE A 67 -12.24 -3.90 -5.74
CA PHE A 67 -11.10 -3.75 -6.64
C PHE A 67 -11.21 -2.44 -7.43
N GLU A 68 -12.37 -2.14 -8.02
CA GLU A 68 -12.60 -0.94 -8.81
C GLU A 68 -12.45 0.34 -7.98
N ILE A 69 -13.07 0.41 -6.80
CA ILE A 69 -13.02 1.59 -5.91
C ILE A 69 -11.59 1.85 -5.43
N ILE A 70 -10.91 0.83 -4.91
CA ILE A 70 -9.54 0.99 -4.39
C ILE A 70 -8.56 1.28 -5.53
N SER A 71 -8.70 0.61 -6.68
CA SER A 71 -7.84 0.85 -7.84
C SER A 71 -8.03 2.25 -8.42
N LYS A 72 -9.24 2.82 -8.35
CA LYS A 72 -9.50 4.21 -8.74
C LYS A 72 -8.68 5.19 -7.89
N ILE A 73 -8.68 5.00 -6.56
CA ILE A 73 -7.89 5.83 -5.63
C ILE A 73 -6.38 5.65 -5.91
N GLN A 74 -5.92 4.41 -6.09
CA GLN A 74 -4.52 4.11 -6.35
C GLN A 74 -4.04 4.70 -7.68
N ASN A 75 -4.84 4.56 -8.75
CA ASN A 75 -4.51 5.10 -10.06
C ASN A 75 -4.48 6.63 -10.05
N GLU A 76 -5.33 7.30 -9.27
CA GLU A 76 -5.26 8.75 -9.11
C GLU A 76 -3.88 9.20 -8.58
N VAL A 77 -3.40 8.54 -7.52
CA VAL A 77 -2.09 8.85 -6.91
C VAL A 77 -0.94 8.49 -7.84
N LEU A 78 -0.98 7.31 -8.47
CA LEU A 78 0.08 6.87 -9.38
C LEU A 78 0.14 7.73 -10.64
N THR A 79 -1.00 8.16 -11.17
CA THR A 79 -1.04 9.06 -12.34
C THR A 79 -0.48 10.44 -11.99
N SER A 80 -0.69 10.94 -10.76
CA SER A 80 -0.13 12.23 -10.35
C SER A 80 1.40 12.26 -10.34
N ILE A 81 2.04 11.09 -10.28
CA ILE A 81 3.50 10.90 -10.36
C ILE A 81 3.97 10.32 -11.69
N GLY A 82 3.12 10.37 -12.73
CA GLY A 82 3.48 9.94 -14.09
C GLY A 82 3.44 8.42 -14.32
N ILE A 83 2.92 7.64 -13.38
CA ILE A 83 2.80 6.18 -13.53
C ILE A 83 1.41 5.81 -14.04
N VAL A 84 1.36 5.32 -15.27
CA VAL A 84 0.16 4.65 -15.82
C VAL A 84 0.33 3.14 -15.68
N LEU A 85 -0.68 2.49 -15.09
CA LEU A 85 -0.72 1.04 -14.90
C LEU A 85 -1.51 0.35 -16.01
N THR A 86 -1.05 -0.84 -16.40
CA THR A 86 -1.87 -1.80 -17.14
C THR A 86 -2.90 -2.43 -16.20
N ASN A 87 -3.91 -3.13 -16.75
CA ASN A 87 -4.90 -3.85 -15.93
C ASN A 87 -4.24 -4.85 -14.96
N GLU A 88 -3.22 -5.58 -15.42
CA GLU A 88 -2.45 -6.49 -14.57
C GLU A 88 -1.62 -5.74 -13.53
N GLY A 89 -1.01 -4.60 -13.90
CA GLY A 89 -0.28 -3.74 -12.97
C GLY A 89 -1.19 -3.21 -11.85
N ALA A 90 -2.41 -2.78 -12.18
CA ALA A 90 -3.42 -2.35 -11.22
C ALA A 90 -3.82 -3.48 -10.27
N LYS A 91 -4.05 -4.70 -10.81
CA LYS A 91 -4.32 -5.90 -10.01
C LYS A 91 -3.18 -6.22 -9.04
N ASN A 92 -1.93 -6.19 -9.51
CA ASN A 92 -0.76 -6.43 -8.67
C ASN A 92 -0.60 -5.35 -7.60
N HIS A 93 -0.82 -4.07 -7.93
CA HIS A 93 -0.78 -2.98 -6.95
C HIS A 93 -1.88 -3.13 -5.89
N PHE A 94 -3.10 -3.48 -6.30
CA PHE A 94 -4.21 -3.76 -5.41
C PHE A 94 -3.91 -4.92 -4.45
N ILE A 95 -3.37 -6.04 -4.96
CA ILE A 95 -2.97 -7.19 -4.15
C ILE A 95 -1.89 -6.78 -3.14
N LEU A 96 -0.88 -6.04 -3.57
CA LEU A 96 0.19 -5.59 -2.68
C LEU A 96 -0.32 -4.65 -1.58
N SER A 97 -1.38 -3.89 -1.79
CA SER A 97 -1.85 -2.94 -0.78
C SER A 97 -2.34 -3.57 0.55
N LEU A 98 -2.55 -4.89 0.62
CA LEU A 98 -2.96 -5.57 1.86
C LEU A 98 -2.30 -6.95 2.02
N ASN A 99 -1.85 -7.29 3.23
CA ASN A 99 -1.14 -8.56 3.48
C ASN A 99 -2.05 -9.78 3.29
N GLU A 100 -3.32 -9.73 3.72
CA GLU A 100 -4.26 -10.82 3.46
C GLU A 100 -4.45 -11.08 1.96
N ARG A 101 -4.44 -10.03 1.12
CA ARG A 101 -4.57 -10.19 -0.33
C ARG A 101 -3.35 -10.88 -0.93
N ILE A 102 -2.14 -10.58 -0.45
CA ILE A 102 -0.91 -11.27 -0.88
C ILE A 102 -1.00 -12.77 -0.58
N ILE A 103 -1.44 -13.15 0.61
CA ILE A 103 -1.58 -14.55 1.03
C ILE A 103 -2.63 -15.28 0.17
N ASN A 104 -3.71 -14.61 -0.20
CA ASN A 104 -4.86 -15.26 -0.84
C ASN A 104 -4.83 -15.26 -2.38
N ASN A 105 -3.92 -14.51 -3.01
CA ASN A 105 -3.86 -14.37 -4.47
C ASN A 105 -2.49 -14.81 -4.99
N VAL A 106 -2.47 -15.69 -5.99
CA VAL A 106 -1.24 -16.03 -6.71
C VAL A 106 -0.83 -14.85 -7.59
N THR A 107 0.47 -14.58 -7.63
CA THR A 107 1.08 -13.44 -8.34
C THR A 107 2.41 -13.87 -8.92
N ASP A 108 2.80 -13.28 -10.04
CA ASP A 108 4.13 -13.44 -10.61
C ASP A 108 5.15 -12.55 -9.85
N CYS A 109 6.19 -13.17 -9.30
CA CYS A 109 7.23 -12.48 -8.53
C CYS A 109 8.00 -11.44 -9.37
N ASP A 110 8.25 -11.72 -10.65
CA ASP A 110 8.98 -10.82 -11.54
C ASP A 110 8.14 -9.61 -11.94
N MET A 111 6.84 -9.81 -12.16
CA MET A 111 5.93 -8.69 -12.36
C MET A 111 5.84 -7.79 -11.12
N ILE A 112 5.78 -8.38 -9.92
CA ILE A 112 5.74 -7.64 -8.66
C ILE A 112 7.02 -6.83 -8.46
N ARG A 113 8.19 -7.45 -8.69
CA ARG A 113 9.48 -6.78 -8.59
C ARG A 113 9.59 -5.64 -9.59
N ALA A 114 9.27 -5.87 -10.86
CA ALA A 114 9.30 -4.86 -11.90
C ALA A 114 8.39 -3.66 -11.57
N HIS A 115 7.19 -3.93 -11.05
CA HIS A 115 6.23 -2.91 -10.63
C HIS A 115 6.77 -2.02 -9.50
N LEU A 116 7.35 -2.62 -8.44
CA LEU A 116 7.92 -1.87 -7.31
C LEU A 116 9.15 -1.04 -7.73
N LEU A 117 9.96 -1.56 -8.65
CA LEU A 117 11.09 -0.82 -9.23
C LEU A 117 10.61 0.36 -10.06
N LYS A 118 9.58 0.19 -10.90
CA LYS A 118 8.96 1.28 -11.67
C LYS A 118 8.51 2.42 -10.75
N ILE A 119 7.87 2.11 -9.63
CA ILE A 119 7.44 3.12 -8.65
C ILE A 119 8.65 3.85 -8.05
N SER A 120 9.70 3.11 -7.69
CA SER A 120 10.91 3.69 -7.10
C SER A 120 11.63 4.63 -8.08
N SER A 121 11.75 4.25 -9.35
CA SER A 121 12.42 5.07 -10.36
C SER A 121 11.65 6.34 -10.72
N SER A 122 10.32 6.27 -10.85
CA SER A 122 9.51 7.45 -11.20
C SER A 122 9.51 8.53 -10.12
N GLN A 123 9.78 8.18 -8.86
CA GLN A 123 9.91 9.15 -7.77
C GLN A 123 11.23 9.92 -7.74
N ILE A 124 12.23 9.49 -8.51
CA ILE A 124 13.44 10.29 -8.73
C ILE A 124 13.10 11.50 -9.60
N GLU A 125 12.06 11.38 -10.43
CA GLU A 125 11.65 12.40 -11.41
C GLU A 125 10.55 13.33 -10.87
N SER A 126 9.68 12.86 -9.97
CA SER A 126 8.63 13.69 -9.34
C SER A 126 9.04 14.20 -7.96
N SER A 127 9.13 15.51 -7.75
CA SER A 127 9.47 16.14 -6.45
C SER A 127 8.36 16.05 -5.38
N GLN A 128 7.35 15.20 -5.59
CA GLN A 128 6.14 15.14 -4.75
C GLN A 128 6.35 14.34 -3.46
N PHE A 129 7.18 13.31 -3.49
CA PHE A 129 7.47 12.46 -2.32
C PHE A 129 8.99 12.35 -2.09
N ASP A 130 9.39 12.06 -0.85
CA ASP A 130 10.78 11.74 -0.54
C ASP A 130 11.16 10.41 -1.22
N SER A 131 11.98 10.49 -2.27
CA SER A 131 12.39 9.34 -3.07
C SER A 131 13.09 8.27 -2.22
N SER A 132 13.86 8.66 -1.21
CA SER A 132 14.53 7.73 -0.29
C SER A 132 13.53 7.02 0.62
N ALA A 133 12.51 7.73 1.09
CA ALA A 133 11.43 7.12 1.86
C ALA A 133 10.62 6.12 1.02
N ILE A 134 10.33 6.45 -0.25
CA ILE A 134 9.64 5.55 -1.17
C ILE A 134 10.49 4.31 -1.46
N GLU A 135 11.78 4.47 -1.76
CA GLU A 135 12.68 3.33 -1.99
C GLU A 135 12.68 2.39 -0.77
N ARG A 136 12.86 2.92 0.44
CA ARG A 136 12.79 2.12 1.67
C ARG A 136 11.46 1.39 1.82
N LEU A 137 10.34 2.05 1.49
CA LEU A 137 9.00 1.45 1.54
C LEU A 137 8.86 0.30 0.53
N MET A 138 9.30 0.50 -0.72
CA MET A 138 9.23 -0.52 -1.77
C MET A 138 10.10 -1.74 -1.44
N LEU A 139 11.31 -1.52 -0.90
CA LEU A 139 12.21 -2.58 -0.43
C LEU A 139 11.57 -3.41 0.69
N LYS A 140 11.05 -2.75 1.74
CA LYS A 140 10.36 -3.43 2.84
C LYS A 140 9.12 -4.18 2.35
N LYS A 141 8.38 -3.60 1.40
CA LYS A 141 7.18 -4.23 0.85
C LYS A 141 7.52 -5.47 0.03
N TYR A 142 8.59 -5.45 -0.76
CA TYR A 142 9.07 -6.62 -1.51
C TYR A 142 9.49 -7.74 -0.57
N PHE A 143 10.21 -7.41 0.51
CA PHE A 143 10.55 -8.38 1.55
C PHE A 143 9.31 -9.05 2.17
N ILE A 144 8.32 -8.24 2.60
CA ILE A 144 7.06 -8.75 3.16
C ILE A 144 6.33 -9.63 2.14
N TYR A 145 6.25 -9.19 0.88
CA TYR A 145 5.63 -9.93 -0.21
C TYR A 145 6.24 -11.33 -0.37
N LEU A 146 7.57 -11.43 -0.41
CA LEU A 146 8.25 -12.72 -0.55
C LEU A 146 8.02 -13.60 0.68
N ILE A 147 8.13 -13.06 1.90
CA ILE A 147 7.85 -13.82 3.14
C ILE A 147 6.42 -14.37 3.16
N LEU A 148 5.44 -13.57 2.75
CA LEU A 148 4.04 -14.02 2.67
C LEU A 148 3.81 -15.01 1.52
N SER A 149 4.52 -14.86 0.40
CA SER A 149 4.44 -15.79 -0.72
C SER A 149 5.02 -17.17 -0.35
N ILE A 150 6.11 -17.24 0.42
CA ILE A 150 6.65 -18.51 0.98
C ILE A 150 5.59 -19.27 1.79
N ARG A 151 4.74 -18.55 2.53
CA ARG A 151 3.67 -19.16 3.32
C ARG A 151 2.51 -19.66 2.47
N ARG A 152 2.26 -18.99 1.35
CA ARG A 152 1.19 -19.31 0.39
C ARG A 152 1.58 -20.51 -0.47
N ASP A 153 2.78 -20.49 -1.01
CA ASP A 153 3.24 -21.39 -2.05
C ASP A 153 4.26 -22.39 -1.52
N LYS A 154 4.12 -23.66 -1.91
CA LYS A 154 4.99 -24.74 -1.42
C LYS A 154 6.29 -24.89 -2.21
N ASP A 155 6.31 -24.40 -3.45
CA ASP A 155 7.50 -24.38 -4.28
C ASP A 155 8.22 -23.05 -4.06
N LEU A 156 9.52 -23.09 -3.76
CA LEU A 156 10.33 -21.91 -3.48
C LEU A 156 11.24 -21.56 -4.66
N SER A 157 11.29 -22.39 -5.70
CA SER A 157 12.24 -22.28 -6.81
C SER A 157 12.10 -20.99 -7.62
N TYR A 158 10.88 -20.42 -7.69
CA TYR A 158 10.61 -19.15 -8.38
C TYR A 158 10.74 -17.93 -7.46
N LEU A 159 10.93 -18.13 -6.15
CA LEU A 159 11.06 -17.03 -5.19
C LEU A 159 12.50 -16.55 -5.14
N LYS A 160 12.71 -15.26 -5.44
CA LYS A 160 14.02 -14.65 -5.50
C LYS A 160 14.51 -14.20 -4.12
N ILE A 161 14.63 -15.14 -3.17
CA ILE A 161 15.03 -14.87 -1.78
C ILE A 161 16.51 -14.48 -1.59
N PHE A 162 17.31 -14.57 -2.66
CA PHE A 162 18.68 -14.04 -2.68
C PHE A 162 18.81 -12.78 -3.55
N ASP A 163 17.70 -12.24 -4.06
CA ASP A 163 17.72 -10.98 -4.80
C ASP A 163 18.15 -9.82 -3.89
N LEU A 164 18.92 -8.89 -4.45
CA LEU A 164 19.47 -7.75 -3.69
C LEU A 164 18.36 -6.88 -3.08
N MET A 165 17.21 -6.75 -3.75
CA MET A 165 16.05 -6.03 -3.25
C MET A 165 15.48 -6.72 -2.01
N PHE A 166 15.44 -8.06 -1.99
CA PHE A 166 15.01 -8.84 -0.83
C PHE A 166 15.98 -8.64 0.34
N LEU A 167 17.29 -8.79 0.12
CA LEU A 167 18.29 -8.64 1.18
C LEU A 167 18.30 -7.23 1.78
N LYS A 168 18.22 -6.18 0.95
CA LYS A 168 18.08 -4.79 1.39
C LYS A 168 16.79 -4.57 2.18
N GLY A 169 15.67 -5.11 1.69
CA GLY A 169 14.38 -5.04 2.38
C GLY A 169 14.40 -5.73 3.75
N ALA A 170 15.01 -6.91 3.84
CA ALA A 170 15.20 -7.64 5.09
C ALA A 170 16.03 -6.85 6.11
N PHE A 171 17.18 -6.31 5.67
CA PHE A 171 18.03 -5.47 6.52
C PHE A 171 17.26 -4.26 7.07
N LEU A 172 16.54 -3.53 6.21
CA LEU A 172 15.76 -2.37 6.62
C LEU A 172 14.64 -2.74 7.60
N PHE A 173 13.97 -3.88 7.39
CA PHE A 173 12.91 -4.35 8.29
C PHE A 173 13.46 -4.70 9.68
N LEU A 174 14.61 -5.38 9.75
CA LEU A 174 15.25 -5.75 11.01
C LEU A 174 15.79 -4.52 11.75
N LYS A 175 16.40 -3.57 11.01
CA LYS A 175 16.90 -2.31 11.58
C LYS A 175 15.80 -1.52 12.30
N ASP A 176 14.66 -1.31 11.64
CA ASP A 176 13.50 -0.63 12.23
C ASP A 176 13.02 -1.31 13.52
N LYS A 177 13.06 -2.65 13.56
CA LYS A 177 12.66 -3.41 14.74
C LYS A 177 13.61 -3.22 15.90
N MET A 178 14.91 -3.11 15.63
CA MET A 178 15.91 -2.86 16.67
C MET A 178 15.81 -1.44 17.24
N GLU A 179 15.51 -0.43 16.42
CA GLU A 179 15.37 0.97 16.85
C GLU A 179 14.10 1.24 17.69
N GLN A 180 13.18 0.27 17.79
CA GLN A 180 11.98 0.34 18.62
C GLN A 180 12.18 -0.23 20.04
N PHE A 181 13.37 -0.76 20.35
CA PHE A 181 13.79 -1.24 21.66
C PHE A 181 14.83 -0.29 22.28
#